data_AF-A0A949VCN3-F1
#
_entry.id   AF-A0A949VCN3-F1
#
_cell.length_a   1.000
_cell.length_b   1.000
_cell.length_c   1.000
_cell.angle_alpha   90.00
_cell.angle_beta   90.00
_cell.angle_gamma   90.00
#
_symmetry.space_group_name_H-M   'P 1'
#
loop_
_entity.id
_entity.type
_entity.pdbx_description
1 polymer ?
#
loop_
_entity_poly.entity_id
_entity_poly.type
_entity_poly.pdbx_seq_one_letter_code
_entity_poly.pdbx_strand_id
1 'polypeptide(L)'
;MKHKPQQYPSLYVIFTLLSSIRRGIPQNNIWREFRRQGIALKPRLSFWVPLCRQAGLIKETDQQLRVSSYASTWLKKTPDEQILSLLEAWQNSPQNKKTRQFRKKLLWKLRHNQLLTAKDHDALNGLDALGMTANGVLTFYGKYFIRNEGHLPSPKPIPPCAIHEENFIAPLPSHLSLLWRLELLLRPSMPGVYPLSKRALHFHNGDPQKLIQLLEDGMKSTLPEHARSLILKQPSIRIAEGIVLEFSSHAELAQLRRQPVLRKYFEEFLSSQRVLIAPQNAKMVFELLKRRGVYVHRNEDQTPAVKTKRTHFPQNPLVQPVGHSISKLALIEKYKQLGQALDMLYRAPGYAPEKRRITPLAIEQRGEHTYIIAYCQTRRGQRTFRLDRMEIPGAW
;
A
#
# COMPACT_ATOMS: atom_id res chain seq x y z
N MET A 1 3.32 20.83 15.33
CA MET A 1 4.65 20.40 15.81
C MET A 1 5.19 19.29 14.91
N LYS A 2 6.43 19.39 14.41
CA LYS A 2 7.05 18.29 13.64
C LYS A 2 7.65 17.28 14.62
N HIS A 3 7.03 16.11 14.78
CA HIS A 3 7.62 15.03 15.59
C HIS A 3 8.99 14.64 15.03
N LYS A 4 10.02 14.60 15.88
CA LYS A 4 11.32 14.07 15.50
C LYS A 4 11.14 12.58 15.15
N PRO A 5 11.67 12.10 14.01
CA PRO A 5 11.50 10.71 13.61
C PRO A 5 12.21 9.81 14.64
N GLN A 6 11.50 8.84 15.17
CA GLN A 6 12.02 7.91 16.16
C GLN A 6 12.81 6.81 15.45
N GLN A 7 13.95 6.43 16.01
CA GLN A 7 14.72 5.28 15.54
C GLN A 7 14.10 4.02 16.15
N TYR A 8 13.69 3.10 15.29
CA TYR A 8 13.07 1.84 15.69
C TYR A 8 14.07 0.68 15.51
N PRO A 9 13.93 -0.40 16.29
CA PRO A 9 14.74 -1.61 16.09
C PRO A 9 14.63 -2.13 14.65
N SER A 10 15.72 -2.70 14.14
CA SER A 10 15.84 -3.27 12.79
C SER A 10 14.70 -4.25 12.46
N LEU A 11 14.33 -5.08 13.42
CA LEU A 11 13.21 -6.03 13.32
C LEU A 11 11.91 -5.34 12.92
N TYR A 12 11.64 -4.16 13.46
CA TYR A 12 10.42 -3.43 13.16
C TYR A 12 10.46 -2.78 11.77
N VAL A 13 11.63 -2.30 11.34
CA VAL A 13 11.81 -1.78 9.98
C VAL A 13 11.55 -2.89 8.96
N ILE A 14 12.08 -4.09 9.20
CA ILE A 14 11.88 -5.27 8.37
C ILE A 14 10.41 -5.69 8.38
N PHE A 15 9.79 -5.77 9.55
CA PHE A 15 8.37 -6.10 9.68
C PHE A 15 7.49 -5.13 8.87
N THR A 16 7.73 -3.82 9.00
CA THR A 16 6.99 -2.78 8.24
C THR A 16 7.18 -2.93 6.73
N LEU A 17 8.41 -3.25 6.29
CA LEU A 17 8.71 -3.51 4.89
C LEU A 17 7.92 -4.73 4.37
N LEU A 18 7.99 -5.85 5.09
CA LEU A 18 7.30 -7.09 4.72
C LEU A 18 5.78 -6.90 4.68
N SER A 19 5.22 -6.23 5.68
CA SER A 19 3.78 -5.96 5.72
C SER A 19 3.33 -5.05 4.58
N SER A 20 4.14 -4.04 4.23
CA SER A 20 3.85 -3.15 3.10
C SER A 20 3.84 -3.91 1.76
N ILE A 21 4.82 -4.79 1.55
CA ILE A 21 4.89 -5.62 0.35
C ILE A 21 3.72 -6.60 0.28
N ARG A 22 3.37 -7.25 1.40
CA ARG A 22 2.25 -8.19 1.47
C ARG A 22 0.92 -7.53 1.13
N ARG A 23 0.73 -6.26 1.49
CA ARG A 23 -0.45 -5.45 1.13
C ARG A 23 -0.45 -4.99 -0.33
N GLY A 24 0.53 -5.40 -1.14
CA GLY A 24 0.64 -5.02 -2.55
C GLY A 24 1.08 -3.58 -2.77
N ILE A 25 1.71 -2.92 -1.79
CA ILE A 25 2.19 -1.54 -1.96
C ILE A 25 3.38 -1.56 -2.95
N PRO A 26 3.31 -0.79 -4.05
CA PRO A 26 4.42 -0.72 -5.01
C PRO A 26 5.72 -0.27 -4.36
N GLN A 27 6.87 -0.82 -4.79
CA GLN A 27 8.18 -0.55 -4.18
C GLN A 27 8.51 0.94 -4.07
N ASN A 28 8.18 1.73 -5.10
CA ASN A 28 8.39 3.17 -5.14
C ASN A 28 7.52 3.97 -4.17
N ASN A 29 6.50 3.34 -3.57
CA ASN A 29 5.59 3.95 -2.60
C ASN A 29 5.82 3.46 -1.16
N ILE A 30 6.61 2.41 -0.95
CA ILE A 30 6.86 1.85 0.40
C ILE A 30 7.38 2.90 1.38
N TRP A 31 8.27 3.81 0.94
CA TRP A 31 8.81 4.86 1.81
C TRP A 31 7.73 5.77 2.41
N ARG A 32 6.56 5.90 1.75
CA ARG A 32 5.43 6.67 2.27
C ARG A 32 4.82 6.01 3.50
N GLU A 33 4.84 4.67 3.59
CA GLU A 33 4.39 3.97 4.79
C GLU A 33 5.29 4.24 5.99
N PHE A 34 6.61 4.24 5.79
CA PHE A 34 7.55 4.57 6.85
C PHE A 34 7.37 6.01 7.34
N ARG A 35 7.24 6.96 6.41
CA ARG A 35 6.99 8.37 6.74
C ARG A 35 5.68 8.56 7.49
N ARG A 36 4.61 7.87 7.06
CA ARG A 36 3.28 7.93 7.70
C ARG A 36 3.33 7.44 9.14
N GLN A 37 4.11 6.41 9.41
CA GLN A 37 4.28 5.84 10.76
C GLN A 37 5.36 6.54 11.60
N GLY A 38 5.98 7.61 11.09
CA GLY A 38 7.03 8.34 11.81
C GLY A 38 8.36 7.56 11.97
N ILE A 39 8.59 6.53 11.15
CA ILE A 39 9.78 5.68 11.21
C ILE A 39 10.90 6.29 10.37
N ALA A 40 12.05 6.56 11.00
CA ALA A 40 13.25 6.97 10.27
C ALA A 40 13.82 5.79 9.49
N LEU A 41 13.78 5.85 8.16
CA LEU A 41 14.36 4.80 7.34
C LEU A 41 15.85 5.10 7.08
N LYS A 42 16.67 4.75 8.06
CA LYS A 42 18.14 4.81 7.99
C LYS A 42 18.69 3.42 8.26
N PRO A 43 19.40 2.79 7.30
CA PRO A 43 19.69 3.22 5.93
C PRO A 43 18.46 3.24 4.99
N ARG A 44 18.66 3.68 3.74
CA ARG A 44 17.63 3.77 2.68
C ARG A 44 17.04 2.40 2.28
N LEU A 45 15.92 2.38 1.56
CA LEU A 45 15.25 1.14 1.13
C LEU A 45 16.16 0.26 0.25
N SER A 46 17.09 0.87 -0.47
CA SER A 46 18.12 0.17 -1.25
C SER A 46 19.06 -0.70 -0.42
N PHE A 47 19.13 -0.51 0.90
CA PHE A 47 19.82 -1.40 1.83
C PHE A 47 18.91 -2.53 2.32
N TRP A 48 17.71 -2.19 2.78
CA TRP A 48 16.79 -3.14 3.42
C TRP A 48 16.23 -4.19 2.47
N VAL A 49 15.91 -3.81 1.22
CA VAL A 49 15.33 -4.74 0.25
C VAL A 49 16.32 -5.86 -0.13
N PRO A 50 17.59 -5.57 -0.53
CA PRO A 50 18.58 -6.62 -0.77
C PRO A 50 18.88 -7.47 0.47
N LEU A 51 18.91 -6.87 1.66
CA LEU A 51 19.10 -7.61 2.92
C LEU A 51 17.98 -8.63 3.13
N CYS A 52 16.72 -8.20 3.05
CA CYS A 52 15.56 -9.07 3.22
C CYS A 52 15.46 -10.14 2.13
N ARG A 53 15.90 -9.83 0.91
CA ARG A 53 16.01 -10.82 -0.19
C ARG A 53 17.07 -11.87 0.14
N GLN A 54 18.24 -11.46 0.62
CA GLN A 54 19.31 -12.37 1.03
C GLN A 54 18.92 -13.23 2.24
N ALA A 55 18.10 -12.70 3.15
CA ALA A 55 17.51 -13.43 4.26
C ALA A 55 16.35 -14.37 3.84
N GLY A 56 16.02 -14.44 2.55
CA GLY A 56 14.93 -15.26 2.02
C GLY A 56 13.53 -14.75 2.37
N LEU A 57 13.39 -13.55 2.94
CA LEU A 57 12.11 -12.99 3.39
C LEU A 57 11.28 -12.44 2.23
N ILE A 58 11.94 -11.93 1.19
CA ILE A 58 11.30 -11.34 -0.01
C ILE A 58 11.81 -12.06 -1.25
N LYS A 59 10.91 -12.30 -2.21
CA LYS A 59 11.20 -12.80 -3.56
C LYS A 59 10.81 -11.74 -4.58
N GLU A 60 11.44 -11.75 -5.75
CA GLU A 60 11.06 -10.90 -6.89
C GLU A 60 10.45 -11.80 -7.96
N THR A 61 9.23 -11.49 -8.39
CA THR A 61 8.48 -12.24 -9.41
C THR A 61 7.81 -11.22 -10.31
N ASP A 62 8.04 -11.30 -11.61
CA ASP A 62 7.48 -10.37 -12.60
C ASP A 62 7.75 -8.88 -12.27
N GLN A 63 8.98 -8.57 -11.86
CA GLN A 63 9.39 -7.21 -11.42
C GLN A 63 8.62 -6.68 -10.20
N GLN A 64 7.86 -7.52 -9.51
CA GLN A 64 7.15 -7.18 -8.29
C GLN A 64 7.77 -7.88 -7.09
N LEU A 65 7.94 -7.13 -6.01
CA LEU A 65 8.35 -7.71 -4.73
C LEU A 65 7.18 -8.50 -4.14
N ARG A 66 7.43 -9.73 -3.69
CA ARG A 66 6.48 -10.57 -2.97
C ARG A 66 7.10 -11.08 -1.69
N VAL A 67 6.30 -11.18 -0.64
CA VAL A 67 6.75 -11.80 0.62
C VAL A 67 6.85 -13.31 0.41
N SER A 68 7.93 -13.92 0.88
CA SER A 68 8.11 -15.37 0.84
C SER A 68 7.19 -16.08 1.85
N SER A 69 6.91 -17.37 1.61
CA SER A 69 6.31 -18.23 2.63
C SER A 69 7.17 -18.34 3.90
N TYR A 70 8.51 -18.25 3.77
CA TYR A 70 9.46 -18.33 4.88
C TYR A 70 9.35 -17.15 5.85
N ALA A 71 8.89 -15.97 5.40
CA ALA A 71 8.77 -14.79 6.27
C ALA A 71 7.88 -15.03 7.49
N SER A 72 6.79 -15.79 7.35
CA SER A 72 5.90 -16.14 8.47
C SER A 72 6.62 -17.01 9.51
N THR A 73 7.41 -17.99 9.05
CA THR A 73 8.23 -18.83 9.93
C THR A 73 9.32 -18.01 10.61
N TRP A 74 9.96 -17.10 9.88
CA TRP A 74 10.98 -16.21 10.42
C TRP A 74 10.43 -15.30 11.53
N LEU A 75 9.22 -14.75 11.37
CA LEU A 75 8.57 -13.91 12.38
C LEU A 75 8.23 -14.65 13.69
N LYS A 76 8.17 -15.98 13.67
CA LYS A 76 7.95 -16.83 14.85
C LYS A 76 9.22 -17.21 15.59
N LYS A 77 10.39 -16.99 14.97
CA LYS A 77 11.69 -17.23 15.60
C LYS A 77 11.90 -16.29 16.78
N THR A 78 12.77 -16.70 17.71
CA THR A 78 13.22 -15.83 18.79
C THR A 78 13.93 -14.59 18.22
N PRO A 79 13.95 -13.45 18.94
CA PRO A 79 14.69 -12.27 18.52
C PRO A 79 16.15 -12.56 18.16
N ASP A 80 16.76 -13.53 18.85
CA ASP A 80 18.16 -13.88 18.66
C ASP A 80 18.41 -14.61 17.34
N GLU A 81 17.57 -15.62 17.05
CA GLU A 81 17.60 -16.31 15.77
C GLU A 81 17.27 -15.37 14.60
N GLN A 82 16.36 -14.41 14.81
CA GLN A 82 16.05 -13.38 13.82
C GLN A 82 17.28 -12.51 13.55
N ILE A 83 17.95 -12.01 14.60
CA ILE A 83 19.15 -11.18 14.47
C ILE A 83 20.30 -11.97 13.82
N LEU A 84 20.56 -13.20 14.24
CA LEU A 84 21.58 -14.07 13.64
C LEU A 84 21.36 -14.26 12.14
N SER A 85 20.14 -14.62 11.75
CA SER A 85 19.81 -14.79 10.33
C SER A 85 19.97 -13.49 9.52
N LEU A 86 19.71 -12.32 10.13
CA LEU A 86 19.94 -11.03 9.48
C LEU A 86 21.43 -10.68 9.40
N LEU A 87 22.22 -11.04 10.40
CA LEU A 87 23.67 -10.84 10.39
C LEU A 87 24.33 -11.70 9.31
N GLU A 88 23.90 -12.97 9.18
CA GLU A 88 24.33 -13.86 8.10
C GLU A 88 23.91 -13.33 6.72
N ALA A 89 22.67 -12.87 6.59
CA ALA A 89 22.18 -12.25 5.36
C ALA A 89 22.96 -10.98 5.01
N TRP A 90 23.30 -10.16 6.01
CA TRP A 90 24.12 -8.98 5.83
C TRP A 90 25.53 -9.35 5.38
N GLN A 91 26.16 -10.36 5.99
CA GLN A 91 27.48 -10.83 5.57
C GLN A 91 27.49 -11.33 4.12
N ASN A 92 26.39 -11.93 3.67
CA ASN A 92 26.25 -12.54 2.35
C ASN A 92 25.69 -11.59 1.27
N SER A 93 25.22 -10.40 1.63
CA SER A 93 24.76 -9.35 0.72
C SER A 93 25.85 -8.28 0.57
N PRO A 94 26.11 -7.68 -0.61
CA PRO A 94 25.63 -8.01 -1.95
C PRO A 94 26.37 -9.24 -2.55
N GLN A 95 25.97 -9.67 -3.75
CA GLN A 95 26.55 -10.84 -4.44
C GLN A 95 28.06 -10.74 -4.74
N ASN A 96 28.64 -9.53 -4.71
CA ASN A 96 30.06 -9.31 -4.98
C ASN A 96 30.96 -10.03 -3.95
N LYS A 97 31.82 -10.94 -4.43
CA LYS A 97 32.76 -11.72 -3.62
C LYS A 97 33.69 -10.84 -2.77
N LYS A 98 34.22 -9.73 -3.33
CA LYS A 98 35.12 -8.81 -2.61
C LYS A 98 34.41 -8.13 -1.44
N THR A 99 33.16 -7.70 -1.63
CA THR A 99 32.37 -7.07 -0.56
C THR A 99 32.04 -8.05 0.56
N ARG A 100 31.71 -9.31 0.22
CA ARG A 100 31.47 -10.36 1.24
C ARG A 100 32.74 -10.68 2.04
N GLN A 101 33.88 -10.81 1.36
CA GLN A 101 35.18 -11.00 2.03
C GLN A 101 35.51 -9.82 2.95
N PHE A 102 35.25 -8.59 2.50
CA PHE A 102 35.42 -7.40 3.31
C PHE A 102 34.53 -7.42 4.57
N ARG A 103 33.24 -7.75 4.44
CA ARG A 103 32.32 -7.88 5.60
C ARG A 103 32.76 -8.97 6.58
N LYS A 104 33.19 -10.12 6.08
CA LYS A 104 33.78 -11.20 6.91
C LYS A 104 35.02 -10.71 7.68
N LYS A 105 35.92 -9.99 7.00
CA LYS A 105 37.11 -9.40 7.61
C LYS A 105 36.74 -8.34 8.66
N LEU A 106 35.72 -7.52 8.40
CA LEU A 106 35.22 -6.53 9.34
C LEU A 106 34.66 -7.18 10.62
N LEU A 107 33.84 -8.22 10.49
CA LEU A 107 33.34 -8.98 11.64
C LEU A 107 34.48 -9.65 12.41
N TRP A 108 35.48 -10.20 11.72
CA TRP A 108 36.69 -10.74 12.36
C TRP A 108 37.45 -9.68 13.15
N LYS A 109 37.66 -8.48 12.57
CA LYS A 109 38.30 -7.35 13.27
C LYS A 109 37.54 -6.95 14.54
N LEU A 110 36.21 -6.81 14.43
CA LEU A 110 35.35 -6.48 15.56
C LEU A 110 35.40 -7.56 16.65
N ARG A 111 35.43 -8.83 16.25
CA ARG A 111 35.55 -9.98 17.14
C ARG A 111 36.85 -9.98 17.95
N HIS A 112 37.96 -9.57 17.33
CA HIS A 112 39.30 -9.59 17.94
C HIS A 112 39.83 -8.21 18.37
N ASN A 113 38.95 -7.22 18.59
CA ASN A 113 39.33 -5.86 19.01
C ASN A 113 40.39 -5.18 18.12
N GLN A 114 40.44 -5.49 16.83
CA GLN A 114 41.43 -4.93 15.90
C GLN A 114 41.08 -3.48 15.54
N LEU A 115 42.09 -2.66 15.26
CA LEU A 115 41.90 -1.28 14.81
C LEU A 115 41.12 -1.22 13.48
N LEU A 116 40.10 -0.38 13.46
CA LEU A 116 39.25 -0.14 12.29
C LEU A 116 39.83 1.00 11.44
N THR A 117 39.83 0.80 10.12
CA THR A 117 40.20 1.84 9.15
C THR A 117 39.02 2.76 8.87
N ALA A 118 39.25 3.92 8.25
CA ALA A 118 38.15 4.82 7.83
C ALA A 118 37.09 4.10 6.97
N LYS A 119 37.54 3.22 6.05
CA LYS A 119 36.67 2.39 5.21
C LYS A 119 35.86 1.37 6.03
N ASP A 120 36.41 0.86 7.12
CA ASP A 120 35.68 -0.03 8.03
C ASP A 120 34.54 0.73 8.72
N HIS A 121 34.80 1.97 9.17
CA HIS A 121 33.78 2.85 9.77
C HIS A 121 32.62 3.15 8.82
N ASP A 122 32.88 3.42 7.54
CA ASP A 122 31.81 3.63 6.55
C ASP A 122 30.88 2.41 6.40
N ALA A 123 31.43 1.21 6.57
CA ALA A 123 30.70 -0.04 6.49
C ALA A 123 29.95 -0.40 7.77
N LEU A 124 30.28 0.22 8.91
CA LEU A 124 29.55 0.03 10.17
C LEU A 124 28.11 0.52 10.09
N ASN A 125 27.77 1.42 9.17
CA ASN A 125 26.38 1.89 8.96
C ASN A 125 25.37 0.74 8.79
N GLY A 126 25.78 -0.38 8.18
CA GLY A 126 24.92 -1.56 8.06
C GLY A 126 24.77 -2.36 9.35
N LEU A 127 25.80 -2.39 10.19
CA LEU A 127 25.77 -3.03 11.51
C LEU A 127 25.03 -2.15 12.53
N ASP A 128 25.17 -0.83 12.43
CA ASP A 128 24.41 0.17 13.17
C ASP A 128 22.92 0.07 12.86
N ALA A 129 22.56 -0.09 11.59
CA ALA A 129 21.20 -0.37 11.16
C ALA A 129 20.59 -1.61 11.83
N LEU A 130 21.41 -2.64 12.06
CA LEU A 130 21.01 -3.88 12.72
C LEU A 130 21.04 -3.78 14.24
N GLY A 131 21.50 -2.66 14.80
CA GLY A 131 21.66 -2.45 16.25
C GLY A 131 22.90 -3.14 16.84
N MET A 132 23.83 -3.61 16.01
CA MET A 132 25.06 -4.29 16.45
C MET A 132 26.14 -3.30 16.89
N THR A 133 26.13 -2.10 16.30
CA THR A 133 27.02 -1.00 16.70
C THR A 133 26.20 0.25 17.02
N ALA A 134 26.77 1.15 17.81
CA ALA A 134 26.28 2.51 17.99
C ALA A 134 27.51 3.41 18.13
N ASN A 135 27.57 4.51 17.35
CA ASN A 135 28.70 5.44 17.36
C ASN A 135 30.07 4.76 17.14
N GLY A 136 30.12 3.76 16.26
CA GLY A 136 31.34 3.02 15.94
C GLY A 136 31.79 1.97 16.97
N VAL A 137 31.06 1.82 18.08
CA VAL A 137 31.36 0.83 19.13
C VAL A 137 30.30 -0.28 19.11
N LEU A 138 30.68 -1.51 19.46
CA LEU A 138 29.73 -2.61 19.60
C LEU A 138 28.73 -2.33 20.74
N THR A 139 27.43 -2.46 20.42
CA THR A 139 26.38 -2.46 21.44
C THR A 139 26.46 -3.73 22.27
N PHE A 140 25.62 -3.83 23.29
CA PHE A 140 25.44 -5.06 24.05
C PHE A 140 25.12 -6.28 23.16
N TYR A 141 24.18 -6.11 22.23
CA TYR A 141 23.85 -7.14 21.23
C TYR A 141 25.03 -7.44 20.32
N GLY A 142 25.78 -6.42 19.89
CA GLY A 142 26.97 -6.61 19.08
C GLY A 142 28.04 -7.44 19.78
N LYS A 143 28.32 -7.16 21.06
CA LYS A 143 29.26 -7.95 21.87
C LYS A 143 28.80 -9.41 21.98
N TYR A 144 27.52 -9.62 22.26
CA TYR A 144 26.96 -10.96 22.35
C TYR A 144 27.07 -11.74 21.02
N PHE A 145 26.56 -11.20 19.92
CA PHE A 145 26.52 -11.93 18.64
C PHE A 145 27.84 -11.98 17.87
N ILE A 146 28.74 -11.01 18.05
CA ILE A 146 30.01 -10.93 17.28
C ILE A 146 31.19 -11.46 18.09
N ARG A 147 31.22 -11.21 19.41
CA ARG A 147 32.32 -11.66 20.29
C ARG A 147 32.00 -12.89 21.12
N ASN A 148 30.71 -13.28 21.21
CA ASN A 148 30.24 -14.24 22.20
C ASN A 148 30.56 -13.77 23.63
N GLU A 149 30.52 -12.46 23.87
CA GLU A 149 30.77 -11.83 25.18
C GLU A 149 29.46 -11.32 25.81
N GLY A 150 29.30 -11.56 27.11
CA GLY A 150 28.14 -11.12 27.88
C GLY A 150 26.94 -12.07 27.81
N HIS A 151 25.83 -11.66 28.42
CA HIS A 151 24.57 -12.42 28.44
C HIS A 151 23.45 -11.52 27.98
N LEU A 152 22.55 -11.96 27.10
CA LEU A 152 21.40 -11.15 26.73
C LEU A 152 20.60 -10.71 27.96
N PRO A 153 20.08 -9.46 28.02
CA PRO A 153 19.23 -9.07 29.12
C PRO A 153 18.06 -10.05 29.18
N SER A 154 17.75 -10.56 30.38
CA SER A 154 16.61 -11.46 30.54
C SER A 154 15.38 -10.81 29.91
N PRO A 155 14.67 -11.52 29.03
CA PRO A 155 13.54 -10.93 28.33
C PRO A 155 12.53 -10.45 29.38
N LYS A 156 12.21 -9.15 29.34
CA LYS A 156 11.16 -8.60 30.20
C LYS A 156 9.86 -9.34 29.89
N PRO A 157 9.00 -9.60 30.89
CA PRO A 157 7.70 -10.20 30.66
C PRO A 157 6.97 -9.37 29.59
N ILE A 158 6.42 -10.07 28.61
CA ILE A 158 5.75 -9.46 27.46
C ILE A 158 4.49 -8.77 28.00
N PRO A 159 4.36 -7.43 27.89
CA PRO A 159 3.15 -6.78 28.31
C PRO A 159 1.99 -7.27 27.43
N PRO A 160 0.79 -7.47 27.99
CA PRO A 160 -0.39 -7.79 27.19
C PRO A 160 -0.70 -6.64 26.23
N CYS A 161 -1.41 -6.94 25.14
CA CYS A 161 -2.00 -5.87 24.34
C CYS A 161 -3.10 -5.19 25.16
N ALA A 162 -3.32 -3.91 24.90
CA ALA A 162 -4.32 -3.13 25.60
C ALA A 162 -5.10 -2.25 24.62
N ILE A 163 -6.35 -1.94 24.96
CA ILE A 163 -7.06 -0.84 24.33
C ILE A 163 -6.88 0.39 25.21
N HIS A 164 -6.40 1.46 24.60
CA HIS A 164 -6.33 2.77 25.22
C HIS A 164 -7.03 3.78 24.32
N GLU A 165 -8.07 4.41 24.85
CA GLU A 165 -8.99 5.26 24.08
C GLU A 165 -9.57 4.50 22.88
N GLU A 166 -9.34 5.00 21.65
CA GLU A 166 -9.74 4.34 20.40
C GLU A 166 -8.56 3.61 19.73
N ASN A 167 -7.52 3.23 20.46
CA ASN A 167 -6.35 2.57 19.89
C ASN A 167 -6.14 1.20 20.52
N PHE A 168 -5.93 0.19 19.67
CA PHE A 168 -5.34 -1.07 20.09
C PHE A 168 -3.82 -0.93 20.08
N ILE A 169 -3.21 -1.14 21.26
CA ILE A 169 -1.78 -1.02 21.49
C ILE A 169 -1.21 -2.41 21.70
N ALA A 170 -0.30 -2.80 20.81
CA ALA A 170 0.43 -4.04 20.87
C ALA A 170 1.93 -3.74 21.06
N PRO A 171 2.51 -4.08 22.22
CA PRO A 171 3.90 -3.73 22.52
C PRO A 171 4.88 -4.43 21.57
N LEU A 172 5.87 -3.67 21.13
CA LEU A 172 6.95 -4.15 20.28
C LEU A 172 8.16 -4.55 21.14
N PRO A 173 8.92 -5.60 20.76
CA PRO A 173 8.77 -6.45 19.57
C PRO A 173 7.95 -7.72 19.81
N SER A 174 7.31 -7.89 20.96
CA SER A 174 6.91 -9.20 21.48
C SER A 174 5.74 -9.88 20.76
N HIS A 175 4.99 -9.15 19.92
CA HIS A 175 3.76 -9.63 19.29
C HIS A 175 3.84 -9.73 17.75
N LEU A 176 5.02 -9.91 17.16
CA LEU A 176 5.20 -9.88 15.68
C LEU A 176 4.25 -10.80 14.91
N SER A 177 3.94 -11.99 15.42
CA SER A 177 3.01 -12.94 14.78
C SER A 177 1.55 -12.44 14.79
N LEU A 178 1.12 -11.86 15.91
CA LEU A 178 -0.17 -11.19 16.03
C LEU A 178 -0.23 -9.98 15.09
N LEU A 179 0.77 -9.11 15.13
CA LEU A 179 0.87 -7.92 14.27
C LEU A 179 0.85 -8.32 12.79
N TRP A 180 1.51 -9.42 12.44
CA TRP A 180 1.48 -9.96 11.09
C TRP A 180 0.06 -10.31 10.65
N ARG A 181 -0.76 -10.92 11.50
CA ARG A 181 -2.17 -11.18 11.14
C ARG A 181 -2.98 -9.88 11.15
N LEU A 182 -2.73 -9.00 12.12
CA LEU A 182 -3.48 -7.78 12.35
C LEU A 182 -3.31 -6.80 11.18
N GLU A 183 -2.12 -6.70 10.59
CA GLU A 183 -1.86 -5.80 9.47
C GLU A 183 -2.45 -6.24 8.12
N LEU A 184 -3.10 -7.40 8.06
CA LEU A 184 -4.00 -7.73 6.95
C LEU A 184 -5.34 -7.03 7.07
N LEU A 185 -5.75 -6.74 8.31
CA LEU A 185 -7.07 -6.25 8.67
C LEU A 185 -7.05 -4.75 8.98
N LEU A 186 -6.01 -4.28 9.69
CA LEU A 186 -5.86 -2.91 10.13
C LEU A 186 -4.58 -2.28 9.60
N ARG A 187 -4.59 -0.96 9.50
CA ARG A 187 -3.40 -0.17 9.14
C ARG A 187 -2.89 0.57 10.39
N PRO A 188 -1.64 0.34 10.84
CA PRO A 188 -1.12 0.98 12.04
C PRO A 188 -0.99 2.50 11.83
N SER A 189 -1.34 3.33 12.82
CA SER A 189 -1.02 4.77 12.80
C SER A 189 0.45 5.01 13.12
N MET A 190 0.98 4.22 14.04
CA MET A 190 2.36 4.17 14.49
C MET A 190 2.74 2.71 14.80
N PRO A 191 4.03 2.43 14.99
CA PRO A 191 4.49 1.10 15.35
C PRO A 191 3.81 0.53 16.60
N GLY A 192 3.05 -0.55 16.41
CA GLY A 192 2.29 -1.20 17.49
C GLY A 192 0.99 -0.49 17.87
N VAL A 193 0.59 0.59 17.19
CA VAL A 193 -0.62 1.36 17.49
C VAL A 193 -1.61 1.27 16.32
N TYR A 194 -2.77 0.70 16.60
CA TYR A 194 -3.82 0.42 15.61
C TYR A 194 -5.09 1.20 15.96
N PRO A 195 -5.40 2.27 15.23
CA PRO A 195 -6.63 3.03 15.48
C PRO A 195 -7.85 2.17 15.17
N LEU A 196 -8.80 2.17 16.10
CA LEU A 196 -10.13 1.55 16.01
C LEU A 196 -11.22 2.59 15.73
N SER A 197 -10.84 3.80 15.33
CA SER A 197 -11.78 4.83 14.93
C SER A 197 -12.54 4.42 13.67
N LYS A 198 -13.74 4.99 13.47
CA LYS A 198 -14.60 4.70 12.30
C LYS A 198 -13.85 4.84 10.97
N ARG A 199 -12.98 5.86 10.85
CA ARG A 199 -12.17 6.08 9.64
C ARG A 199 -11.12 5.00 9.42
N ALA A 200 -10.50 4.51 10.49
CA ALA A 200 -9.47 3.48 10.39
C ALA A 200 -10.08 2.11 10.05
N LEU A 201 -11.21 1.78 10.70
CA LEU A 201 -11.96 0.55 10.44
C LEU A 201 -12.56 0.51 9.04
N HIS A 202 -12.79 1.65 8.38
CA HIS A 202 -13.22 1.68 6.97
C HIS A 202 -12.21 1.02 6.01
N PHE A 203 -10.94 0.90 6.40
CA PHE A 203 -9.91 0.21 5.61
C PHE A 203 -9.84 -1.30 5.90
N HIS A 204 -10.76 -1.83 6.72
CA HIS A 204 -10.83 -3.23 7.05
C HIS A 204 -11.43 -4.05 5.90
N ASN A 205 -10.62 -4.93 5.31
CA ASN A 205 -11.03 -5.79 4.19
C ASN A 205 -11.46 -7.20 4.64
N GLY A 206 -12.04 -7.35 5.84
CA GLY A 206 -12.32 -8.66 6.43
C GLY A 206 -13.66 -8.78 7.13
N ASP A 207 -13.87 -9.96 7.70
CA ASP A 207 -14.97 -10.26 8.61
C ASP A 207 -14.73 -9.58 9.99
N PRO A 208 -15.63 -8.71 10.46
CA PRO A 208 -15.52 -8.06 11.77
C PRO A 208 -15.29 -9.03 12.93
N GLN A 209 -15.85 -10.24 12.85
CA GLN A 209 -15.68 -11.26 13.90
C GLN A 209 -14.23 -11.77 13.96
N LYS A 210 -13.57 -11.95 12.80
CA LYS A 210 -12.16 -12.34 12.75
C LYS A 210 -11.26 -11.26 13.36
N LEU A 211 -11.60 -9.99 13.16
CA LEU A 211 -10.87 -8.89 13.79
C LEU A 211 -11.07 -8.91 15.31
N ILE A 212 -12.31 -9.04 15.79
CA ILE A 212 -12.61 -9.12 17.24
C ILE A 212 -11.84 -10.26 17.87
N GLN A 213 -11.91 -11.47 17.30
CA GLN A 213 -11.18 -12.64 17.79
C GLN A 213 -9.67 -12.37 17.86
N LEU A 214 -9.10 -11.75 16.83
CA LEU A 214 -7.67 -11.46 16.79
C LEU A 214 -7.24 -10.44 17.85
N LEU A 215 -8.08 -9.43 18.14
CA LEU A 215 -7.83 -8.46 19.19
C LEU A 215 -7.94 -9.10 20.58
N GLU A 216 -8.96 -9.93 20.81
CA GLU A 216 -9.16 -10.69 22.06
C GLU A 216 -8.00 -11.67 22.32
N ASP A 217 -7.55 -12.39 21.29
CA ASP A 217 -6.35 -13.26 21.35
C ASP A 217 -5.11 -12.47 21.81
N GLY A 218 -4.94 -11.24 21.31
CA GLY A 218 -3.81 -10.37 21.66
C GLY A 218 -3.88 -9.79 23.07
N MET A 219 -5.08 -9.48 23.55
CA MET A 219 -5.32 -8.96 24.91
C MET A 219 -5.32 -10.07 25.95
N LYS A 220 -5.60 -11.32 25.55
CA LYS A 220 -5.93 -12.43 26.45
C LYS A 220 -7.14 -12.13 27.34
N SER A 221 -8.05 -11.30 26.85
CA SER A 221 -9.29 -10.90 27.51
C SER A 221 -10.35 -10.59 26.47
N THR A 222 -11.61 -10.51 26.89
CA THR A 222 -12.70 -10.05 26.03
C THR A 222 -12.51 -8.59 25.63
N LEU A 223 -13.00 -8.26 24.43
CA LEU A 223 -12.92 -6.89 23.91
C LEU A 223 -13.94 -6.01 24.65
N PRO A 224 -13.56 -4.81 25.15
CA PRO A 224 -14.50 -3.86 25.73
C PRO A 224 -15.72 -3.63 24.83
N GLU A 225 -16.92 -3.62 25.41
CA GLU A 225 -18.19 -3.58 24.66
C GLU A 225 -18.27 -2.39 23.69
N HIS A 226 -17.75 -1.23 24.10
CA HIS A 226 -17.67 -0.06 23.24
C HIS A 226 -16.87 -0.31 21.95
N ALA A 227 -15.66 -0.88 22.07
CA ALA A 227 -14.81 -1.21 20.92
C ALA A 227 -15.44 -2.30 20.05
N ARG A 228 -16.05 -3.31 20.67
CA ARG A 228 -16.80 -4.37 19.98
C ARG A 228 -17.97 -3.78 19.17
N SER A 229 -18.75 -2.88 19.77
CA SER A 229 -19.86 -2.19 19.12
C SER A 229 -19.38 -1.35 17.94
N LEU A 230 -18.27 -0.62 18.09
CA LEU A 230 -17.67 0.17 17.01
C LEU A 230 -17.27 -0.68 15.80
N ILE A 231 -16.70 -1.87 16.03
CA ILE A 231 -16.30 -2.80 14.97
C ILE A 231 -17.53 -3.41 14.29
N LEU A 232 -18.55 -3.82 15.06
CA LEU A 232 -19.76 -4.45 14.51
C LEU A 232 -20.70 -3.46 13.79
N LYS A 233 -20.70 -2.19 14.18
CA LYS A 233 -21.52 -1.14 13.54
C LYS A 233 -20.90 -0.54 12.28
N GLN A 234 -19.77 -1.06 11.80
CA GLN A 234 -19.17 -0.57 10.56
C GLN A 234 -20.09 -0.88 9.37
N PRO A 235 -20.32 0.09 8.47
CA PRO A 235 -21.05 -0.18 7.24
C PRO A 235 -20.26 -1.18 6.40
N SER A 236 -20.86 -2.34 6.12
CA SER A 236 -20.27 -3.35 5.24
C SER A 236 -20.88 -3.24 3.86
N ILE A 237 -20.04 -3.17 2.82
CA ILE A 237 -20.45 -3.37 1.44
C ILE A 237 -20.03 -4.78 1.05
N ARG A 238 -20.99 -5.61 0.64
CA ARG A 238 -20.70 -6.91 0.05
C ARG A 238 -20.60 -6.72 -1.46
N ILE A 239 -19.46 -7.08 -2.02
CA ILE A 239 -19.25 -7.12 -3.46
C ILE A 239 -19.34 -8.57 -3.86
N ALA A 240 -20.28 -8.89 -4.73
CA ALA A 240 -20.44 -10.21 -5.31
C ALA A 240 -20.33 -10.07 -6.83
N GLU A 241 -19.43 -10.83 -7.44
CA GLU A 241 -19.27 -10.88 -8.90
C GLU A 241 -20.17 -11.99 -9.45
N GLY A 242 -21.08 -11.66 -10.36
CA GLY A 242 -21.99 -12.64 -10.92
C GLY A 242 -22.91 -12.08 -12.00
N ILE A 243 -23.81 -12.94 -12.46
CA ILE A 243 -24.87 -12.58 -13.40
C ILE A 243 -26.14 -12.34 -12.60
N VAL A 244 -26.73 -11.16 -12.76
CA VAL A 244 -28.03 -10.85 -12.17
C VAL A 244 -29.11 -11.30 -13.15
N LEU A 245 -30.00 -12.19 -12.71
CA LEU A 245 -31.21 -12.55 -13.44
C LEU A 245 -32.37 -11.72 -12.92
N GLU A 246 -33.08 -11.06 -13.82
CA GLU A 246 -34.29 -10.28 -13.52
C GLU A 246 -35.51 -11.02 -14.09
N PHE A 247 -36.47 -11.27 -13.22
CA PHE A 247 -37.73 -11.96 -13.55
C PHE A 247 -38.84 -10.92 -13.72
N SER A 248 -39.70 -11.13 -14.71
CA SER A 248 -40.85 -10.26 -14.98
C SER A 248 -41.91 -10.32 -13.87
N SER A 249 -41.99 -11.44 -13.15
CA SER A 249 -42.95 -11.67 -12.06
C SER A 249 -42.28 -12.14 -10.77
N HIS A 250 -42.68 -11.57 -9.64
CA HIS A 250 -42.21 -12.03 -8.32
C HIS A 250 -42.68 -13.46 -7.98
N ALA A 251 -43.82 -13.87 -8.54
CA ALA A 251 -44.41 -15.19 -8.27
C ALA A 251 -43.56 -16.31 -8.88
N GLU A 252 -42.99 -16.04 -10.05
CA GLU A 252 -42.11 -16.95 -10.77
C GLU A 252 -40.82 -17.20 -9.97
N LEU A 253 -40.14 -16.14 -9.51
CA LEU A 253 -38.94 -16.30 -8.68
C LEU A 253 -39.25 -17.00 -7.35
N ALA A 254 -40.40 -16.73 -6.74
CA ALA A 254 -40.85 -17.42 -5.52
C ALA A 254 -41.08 -18.92 -5.76
N GLN A 255 -41.65 -19.31 -6.90
CA GLN A 255 -41.82 -20.71 -7.29
C GLN A 255 -40.47 -21.40 -7.54
N LEU A 256 -39.56 -20.75 -8.27
CA LEU A 256 -38.22 -21.28 -8.56
C LEU A 256 -37.39 -21.44 -7.28
N ARG A 257 -37.52 -20.53 -6.30
CA ARG A 257 -36.86 -20.62 -4.99
C ARG A 257 -37.24 -21.87 -4.20
N ARG A 258 -38.45 -22.39 -4.38
CA ARG A 258 -38.91 -23.63 -3.72
C ARG A 258 -38.31 -24.89 -4.33
N GLN A 259 -37.72 -24.80 -5.52
CA GLN A 259 -37.15 -25.96 -6.21
C GLN A 259 -35.71 -26.23 -5.75
N PRO A 260 -35.43 -27.41 -5.15
CA PRO A 260 -34.09 -27.73 -4.62
C PRO A 260 -32.99 -27.69 -5.69
N VAL A 261 -33.34 -28.09 -6.92
CA VAL A 261 -32.40 -28.18 -8.05
C VAL A 261 -31.87 -26.80 -8.49
N LEU A 262 -32.71 -25.76 -8.46
CA LEU A 262 -32.30 -24.39 -8.82
C LEU A 262 -31.72 -23.64 -7.63
N ARG A 263 -32.24 -23.88 -6.42
CA ARG A 263 -31.81 -23.21 -5.20
C ARG A 263 -30.30 -23.34 -4.93
N LYS A 264 -29.67 -24.44 -5.33
CA LYS A 264 -28.20 -24.63 -5.19
C LYS A 264 -27.36 -23.75 -6.11
N TYR A 265 -27.95 -23.15 -7.15
CA TYR A 265 -27.25 -22.27 -8.11
C TYR A 265 -27.51 -20.79 -7.86
N PHE A 266 -28.51 -20.46 -7.04
CA PHE A 266 -28.82 -19.09 -6.63
C PHE A 266 -27.94 -18.71 -5.45
N GLU A 267 -27.02 -17.77 -5.67
CA GLU A 267 -26.08 -17.34 -4.62
C GLU A 267 -26.75 -16.38 -3.63
N GLU A 268 -27.42 -15.35 -4.16
CA GLU A 268 -28.04 -14.30 -3.34
C GLU A 268 -29.30 -13.75 -4.01
N PHE A 269 -30.34 -13.51 -3.22
CA PHE A 269 -31.56 -12.84 -3.68
C PHE A 269 -31.42 -11.35 -3.42
N LEU A 270 -31.33 -10.56 -4.50
CA LEU A 270 -31.14 -9.11 -4.43
C LEU A 270 -32.47 -8.37 -4.26
N SER A 271 -33.56 -8.95 -4.76
CA SER A 271 -34.93 -8.46 -4.56
C SER A 271 -35.94 -9.60 -4.75
N SER A 272 -37.24 -9.30 -4.67
CA SER A 272 -38.32 -10.24 -5.02
C SER A 272 -38.34 -10.66 -6.49
N GLN A 273 -37.57 -9.99 -7.36
CA GLN A 273 -37.49 -10.24 -8.81
C GLN A 273 -36.06 -10.46 -9.31
N ARG A 274 -35.04 -10.27 -8.46
CA ARG A 274 -33.63 -10.33 -8.89
C ARG A 274 -32.85 -11.33 -8.06
N VAL A 275 -32.10 -12.18 -8.75
CA VAL A 275 -31.22 -13.17 -8.12
C VAL A 275 -29.84 -13.13 -8.77
N LEU A 276 -28.80 -13.26 -7.96
CA LEU A 276 -27.42 -13.38 -8.40
C LEU A 276 -27.06 -14.85 -8.57
N ILE A 277 -26.39 -15.15 -9.68
CA ILE A 277 -25.80 -16.47 -9.93
C ILE A 277 -24.31 -16.35 -10.28
N ALA A 278 -23.56 -17.38 -9.92
CA ALA A 278 -22.15 -17.50 -10.28
C ALA A 278 -21.97 -17.57 -11.81
N PRO A 279 -20.99 -16.88 -12.41
CA PRO A 279 -20.74 -16.93 -13.86
C PRO A 279 -20.51 -18.36 -14.37
N GLN A 280 -19.81 -19.19 -13.59
CA GLN A 280 -19.55 -20.60 -13.92
C GLN A 280 -20.81 -21.47 -13.97
N ASN A 281 -21.89 -21.07 -13.29
CA ASN A 281 -23.15 -21.81 -13.23
C ASN A 281 -24.17 -21.35 -14.27
N ALA A 282 -23.91 -20.23 -14.96
CA ALA A 282 -24.85 -19.56 -15.84
C ALA A 282 -25.47 -20.48 -16.90
N LYS A 283 -24.63 -21.25 -17.61
CA LYS A 283 -25.08 -22.15 -18.68
C LYS A 283 -26.08 -23.19 -18.17
N MET A 284 -25.76 -23.82 -17.04
CA MET A 284 -26.62 -24.83 -16.42
C MET A 284 -27.95 -24.22 -15.95
N VAL A 285 -27.92 -23.05 -15.32
CA VAL A 285 -29.13 -22.36 -14.86
C VAL A 285 -30.03 -22.00 -16.05
N PHE A 286 -29.46 -21.48 -17.15
CA PHE A 286 -30.23 -21.15 -18.34
C PHE A 286 -30.89 -22.38 -18.98
N GLU A 287 -30.22 -23.52 -19.03
CA GLU A 287 -30.82 -24.76 -19.50
C GLU A 287 -31.98 -25.23 -18.60
N LEU A 288 -31.82 -25.13 -17.29
CA LEU A 288 -32.87 -25.48 -16.32
C LEU A 288 -34.09 -24.55 -16.41
N LEU A 289 -33.86 -23.26 -16.62
CA LEU A 289 -34.91 -22.25 -16.83
C LEU A 289 -35.64 -22.50 -18.15
N LYS A 290 -34.90 -22.75 -19.24
CA LYS A 290 -35.46 -23.07 -20.56
C LYS A 290 -36.36 -24.31 -20.53
N ARG A 291 -35.95 -25.38 -19.83
CA ARG A 291 -36.76 -26.60 -19.65
C ARG A 291 -38.10 -26.36 -18.94
N ARG A 292 -38.25 -25.21 -18.27
CA ARG A 292 -39.44 -24.81 -17.52
C ARG A 292 -40.27 -23.76 -18.23
N GLY A 293 -39.96 -23.47 -19.50
CA GLY A 293 -40.64 -22.43 -20.27
C GLY A 293 -40.24 -21.00 -19.90
N VAL A 294 -39.18 -20.80 -19.11
CA VAL A 294 -38.66 -19.47 -18.79
C VAL A 294 -37.68 -19.05 -19.87
N TYR A 295 -38.05 -18.05 -20.66
CA TYR A 295 -37.19 -17.50 -21.71
C TYR A 295 -36.22 -16.48 -21.14
N VAL A 296 -34.92 -16.72 -21.34
CA VAL A 296 -33.86 -15.81 -20.88
C VAL A 296 -33.55 -14.83 -22.00
N HIS A 297 -33.90 -13.57 -21.82
CA HIS A 297 -33.45 -12.49 -22.69
C HIS A 297 -32.10 -11.99 -22.19
N ARG A 298 -31.07 -12.03 -23.05
CA ARG A 298 -29.81 -11.36 -22.77
C ARG A 298 -29.86 -9.98 -23.41
N ASN A 299 -29.68 -8.94 -22.60
CA ASN A 299 -29.33 -7.62 -23.11
C ASN A 299 -27.91 -7.66 -23.69
N GLU A 300 -27.70 -8.38 -24.79
CA GLU A 300 -26.44 -8.37 -25.54
C GLU A 300 -26.30 -7.10 -26.41
N ASP A 301 -27.37 -6.30 -26.56
CA ASP A 301 -27.48 -5.26 -27.60
C ASP A 301 -27.16 -3.81 -27.21
N GLN A 302 -26.63 -3.53 -26.01
CA GLN A 302 -26.21 -2.16 -25.66
C GLN A 302 -24.86 -2.07 -24.95
N THR A 303 -23.93 -2.96 -25.28
CA THR A 303 -22.52 -2.57 -25.16
C THR A 303 -22.18 -1.89 -26.48
N PRO A 304 -22.26 -0.55 -26.64
CA PRO A 304 -21.63 0.07 -27.78
C PRO A 304 -20.20 -0.44 -27.74
N ALA A 305 -19.79 -1.15 -28.78
CA ALA A 305 -18.41 -1.53 -28.95
C ALA A 305 -17.63 -0.22 -28.98
N VAL A 306 -17.17 0.24 -27.81
CA VAL A 306 -16.14 1.24 -27.71
C VAL A 306 -14.91 0.50 -28.20
N LYS A 307 -14.80 0.41 -29.52
CA LYS A 307 -13.54 0.31 -30.20
C LYS A 307 -12.80 1.54 -29.71
N THR A 308 -12.07 1.42 -28.60
CA THR A 308 -10.90 2.23 -28.36
C THR A 308 -9.92 1.89 -29.47
N LYS A 309 -10.22 2.34 -30.69
CA LYS A 309 -9.18 2.73 -31.62
C LYS A 309 -8.37 3.71 -30.79
N ARG A 310 -7.17 3.29 -30.39
CA ARG A 310 -6.10 4.24 -30.09
C ARG A 310 -5.96 5.05 -31.36
N THR A 311 -6.73 6.13 -31.45
CA THR A 311 -6.44 7.18 -32.39
C THR A 311 -5.09 7.69 -31.93
N HIS A 312 -4.04 7.26 -32.63
CA HIS A 312 -2.99 8.19 -32.97
C HIS A 312 -3.74 9.41 -33.51
N PHE A 313 -4.00 10.38 -32.64
CA PHE A 313 -4.54 11.65 -33.10
C PHE A 313 -3.47 12.19 -34.04
N PRO A 314 -3.77 12.35 -35.34
CA PRO A 314 -2.90 13.16 -36.17
C PRO A 314 -2.73 14.48 -35.43
N GLN A 315 -1.48 14.94 -35.34
CA GLN A 315 -1.17 16.28 -34.90
C GLN A 315 -1.82 17.24 -35.89
N ASN A 316 -3.13 17.50 -35.77
CA ASN A 316 -3.70 18.65 -36.43
C ASN A 316 -3.01 19.84 -35.77
N PRO A 317 -2.18 20.60 -36.51
CA PRO A 317 -1.63 21.83 -35.98
C PRO A 317 -2.82 22.66 -35.52
N LEU A 318 -2.76 23.11 -34.27
CA LEU A 318 -3.77 24.00 -33.72
C LEU A 318 -3.87 25.19 -34.66
N VAL A 319 -5.00 25.31 -35.37
CA VAL A 319 -5.28 26.43 -36.27
C VAL A 319 -5.07 27.70 -35.45
N GLN A 320 -4.07 28.49 -35.83
CA GLN A 320 -3.81 29.77 -35.17
C GLN A 320 -4.99 30.69 -35.48
N PRO A 321 -5.70 31.22 -34.47
CA PRO A 321 -6.74 32.20 -34.73
C PRO A 321 -6.11 33.45 -35.36
N VAL A 322 -6.70 33.91 -36.46
CA VAL A 322 -6.36 35.18 -37.11
C VAL A 322 -6.93 36.29 -36.23
N GLY A 323 -6.10 36.87 -35.36
CA GLY A 323 -6.49 37.93 -34.43
C GLY A 323 -5.30 38.46 -33.63
N HIS A 324 -5.47 39.62 -32.98
CA HIS A 324 -4.44 40.20 -32.12
C HIS A 324 -4.03 39.21 -31.02
N SER A 325 -2.72 38.94 -30.94
CA SER A 325 -2.14 38.07 -29.93
C SER A 325 -2.44 38.58 -28.52
N ILE A 326 -3.12 37.77 -27.71
CA ILE A 326 -3.33 38.03 -26.28
C ILE A 326 -2.25 37.27 -25.52
N SER A 327 -1.61 37.90 -24.52
CA SER A 327 -0.63 37.21 -23.68
C SER A 327 -1.25 36.01 -22.95
N LYS A 328 -0.51 34.92 -22.80
CA LYS A 328 -0.98 33.71 -22.07
C LYS A 328 -1.54 34.06 -20.69
N LEU A 329 -0.88 34.98 -19.98
CA LEU A 329 -1.28 35.41 -18.64
C LEU A 329 -2.66 36.11 -18.66
N ALA A 330 -2.87 37.05 -19.58
CA ALA A 330 -4.15 37.77 -19.69
C ALA A 330 -5.29 36.81 -20.05
N LEU A 331 -5.03 35.84 -20.93
CA LEU A 331 -6.01 34.82 -21.29
C LEU A 331 -6.37 33.95 -20.06
N ILE A 332 -5.38 33.50 -19.29
CA ILE A 332 -5.62 32.69 -18.08
C ILE A 332 -6.40 33.48 -17.02
N GLU A 333 -6.07 34.76 -16.82
CA GLU A 333 -6.79 35.61 -15.85
C GLU A 333 -8.25 35.82 -16.27
N LYS A 334 -8.52 35.98 -17.57
CA LYS A 334 -9.89 36.02 -18.11
C LYS A 334 -10.66 34.73 -17.82
N TYR A 335 -10.08 33.56 -18.09
CA TYR A 335 -10.75 32.27 -17.84
C TYR A 335 -10.94 31.99 -16.34
N LYS A 336 -10.00 32.43 -15.51
CA LYS A 336 -10.12 32.39 -14.04
C LYS A 336 -11.31 33.22 -13.56
N GLN A 337 -11.43 34.47 -14.02
CA GLN A 337 -12.55 35.37 -13.67
C GLN A 337 -13.90 34.79 -14.11
N LEU A 338 -13.96 34.16 -15.29
CA LEU A 338 -15.16 33.53 -15.81
C LEU A 338 -15.48 32.17 -15.16
N GLY A 339 -14.57 31.59 -14.36
CA GLY A 339 -14.70 30.23 -13.83
C GLY A 339 -14.75 29.15 -14.92
N GLN A 340 -14.23 29.45 -16.12
CA GLN A 340 -14.32 28.58 -17.29
C GLN A 340 -13.08 27.71 -17.46
N ALA A 341 -13.27 26.56 -18.10
CA ALA A 341 -12.17 25.67 -18.46
C ALA A 341 -11.54 26.07 -19.80
N LEU A 342 -10.22 25.99 -19.88
CA LEU A 342 -9.46 26.15 -21.13
C LEU A 342 -8.70 24.87 -21.46
N ASP A 343 -8.51 24.64 -22.75
CA ASP A 343 -7.67 23.56 -23.28
C ASP A 343 -6.25 24.07 -23.53
N MET A 344 -5.26 23.27 -23.16
CA MET A 344 -3.84 23.57 -23.34
C MET A 344 -3.03 22.31 -23.65
N LEU A 345 -1.87 22.48 -24.26
CA LEU A 345 -0.83 21.46 -24.31
C LEU A 345 0.20 21.75 -23.22
N TYR A 346 0.52 20.75 -22.39
CA TYR A 346 1.46 20.90 -21.28
C TYR A 346 2.68 20.00 -21.45
N ARG A 347 3.87 20.58 -21.32
CA ARG A 347 5.15 19.86 -21.41
C ARG A 347 5.75 19.64 -20.02
N ALA A 348 5.50 18.47 -19.42
CA ALA A 348 6.15 18.10 -18.16
C ALA A 348 7.61 17.65 -18.40
N PRO A 349 8.56 17.97 -17.50
CA PRO A 349 9.95 17.57 -17.69
C PRO A 349 10.09 16.05 -17.74
N GLY A 350 10.71 15.55 -18.81
CA GLY A 350 10.91 14.12 -19.05
C GLY A 350 9.71 13.37 -19.64
N TYR A 351 8.63 14.07 -20.04
CA TYR A 351 7.44 13.46 -20.64
C TYR A 351 7.08 14.12 -21.97
N ALA A 352 6.43 13.36 -22.85
CA ALA A 352 5.83 13.91 -24.06
C ALA A 352 4.75 14.97 -23.71
N PRO A 353 4.55 15.99 -24.56
CA PRO A 353 3.48 16.97 -24.38
C PRO A 353 2.10 16.29 -24.28
N GLU A 354 1.29 16.68 -23.30
CA GLU A 354 -0.04 16.10 -23.05
C GLU A 354 -1.12 17.18 -23.11
N LYS A 355 -2.21 16.94 -23.83
CA LYS A 355 -3.38 17.84 -23.85
C LYS A 355 -4.09 17.79 -22.49
N ARG A 356 -4.43 18.95 -21.96
CA ARG A 356 -5.07 19.14 -20.65
C ARG A 356 -6.22 20.12 -20.79
N ARG A 357 -7.32 19.80 -20.12
CA ARG A 357 -8.41 20.75 -19.85
C ARG A 357 -8.34 21.19 -18.38
N ILE A 358 -8.16 22.49 -18.15
CA ILE A 358 -7.96 23.03 -16.80
C ILE A 358 -8.93 24.17 -16.51
N THR A 359 -9.38 24.28 -15.27
CA THR A 359 -10.10 25.46 -14.75
C THR A 359 -9.14 26.22 -13.82
N PRO A 360 -8.60 27.38 -14.24
CA PRO A 360 -7.68 28.16 -13.43
C PRO A 360 -8.31 28.59 -12.11
N LEU A 361 -7.56 28.51 -11.01
CA LEU A 361 -7.99 28.87 -9.65
C LEU A 361 -7.15 30.02 -9.10
N ALA A 362 -5.82 29.92 -9.22
CA ALA A 362 -4.89 30.94 -8.76
C ALA A 362 -3.65 31.03 -9.65
N ILE A 363 -3.00 32.19 -9.63
CA ILE A 363 -1.71 32.44 -10.29
C ILE A 363 -0.71 32.79 -9.18
N GLU A 364 0.44 32.13 -9.20
CA GLU A 364 1.51 32.34 -8.21
C GLU A 364 2.84 32.61 -8.90
N GLN A 365 3.62 33.55 -8.36
CA GLN A 365 5.02 33.74 -8.75
C GLN A 365 5.91 32.99 -7.76
N ARG A 366 6.79 32.10 -8.24
CA ARG A 366 7.79 31.40 -7.39
C ARG A 366 9.17 31.55 -8.03
N GLY A 367 9.93 32.52 -7.53
CA GLY A 367 11.18 32.95 -8.17
C GLY A 367 10.92 33.53 -9.56
N GLU A 368 11.71 33.09 -10.55
CA GLU A 368 11.62 33.57 -11.94
C GLU A 368 10.47 32.92 -12.75
N HIS A 369 9.66 32.07 -12.11
CA HIS A 369 8.64 31.30 -12.81
C HIS A 369 7.25 31.59 -12.29
N THR A 370 6.32 31.78 -13.23
CA THR A 370 4.88 31.88 -12.97
C THR A 370 4.23 30.50 -13.02
N TYR A 371 3.41 30.21 -12.03
CA TYR A 371 2.69 28.95 -11.88
C TYR A 371 1.18 29.20 -11.83
N ILE A 372 0.42 28.31 -12.48
CA ILE A 372 -1.04 28.30 -12.47
C ILE A 372 -1.50 27.14 -11.60
N ILE A 373 -2.22 27.45 -10.52
CA ILE A 373 -2.98 26.46 -9.77
C ILE A 373 -4.33 26.32 -10.45
N ALA A 374 -4.66 25.11 -10.90
CA ALA A 374 -5.89 24.85 -11.62
C ALA A 374 -6.47 23.48 -11.26
N TYR A 375 -7.80 23.33 -11.37
CA TYR A 375 -8.44 22.03 -11.35
C TYR A 375 -8.28 21.37 -12.71
N CYS A 376 -7.54 20.25 -12.77
CA CYS A 376 -7.32 19.50 -14.00
C CYS A 376 -8.46 18.51 -14.20
N GLN A 377 -9.33 18.76 -15.19
CA GLN A 377 -10.50 17.93 -15.46
C GLN A 377 -10.09 16.51 -15.91
N THR A 378 -9.02 16.40 -16.71
CA THR A 378 -8.47 15.11 -17.18
C THR A 378 -8.01 14.21 -16.02
N ARG A 379 -7.49 14.80 -14.94
CA ARG A 379 -6.95 14.06 -13.79
C ARG A 379 -7.82 14.19 -12.53
N ARG A 380 -8.97 14.85 -12.64
CA ARG A 380 -9.96 15.12 -11.58
C ARG A 380 -9.33 15.59 -10.28
N GLY A 381 -8.49 16.63 -10.34
CA GLY A 381 -7.83 17.16 -9.16
C GLY A 381 -7.05 18.46 -9.38
N GLN A 382 -6.81 19.20 -8.29
CA GLN A 382 -6.01 20.42 -8.28
C GLN A 382 -4.54 20.11 -8.57
N ARG A 383 -3.95 20.86 -9.49
CA ARG A 383 -2.56 20.71 -9.93
C ARG A 383 -1.93 22.08 -10.21
N THR A 384 -0.61 22.09 -10.20
CA THR A 384 0.20 23.27 -10.49
C THR A 384 0.89 23.10 -11.85
N PHE A 385 0.77 24.09 -12.72
CA PHE A 385 1.33 24.11 -14.08
C PHE A 385 2.28 25.30 -14.21
N ARG A 386 3.48 25.12 -14.79
CA ARG A 386 4.39 26.24 -15.08
C ARG A 386 3.96 26.91 -16.37
N LEU A 387 3.80 28.23 -16.36
CA LEU A 387 3.20 29.00 -17.46
C LEU A 387 3.99 28.89 -18.78
N ASP A 388 5.31 28.94 -18.69
CA ASP A 388 6.23 28.82 -19.83
C ASP A 388 6.24 27.42 -20.48
N ARG A 389 5.63 26.42 -19.82
CA ARG A 389 5.45 25.05 -20.34
C ARG A 389 4.05 24.79 -20.90
N MET A 390 3.22 25.83 -20.96
CA MET A 390 1.86 25.77 -21.50
C MET A 390 1.84 26.38 -22.91
N GLU A 391 1.22 25.65 -23.84
CA GLU A 391 0.79 26.17 -25.13
C GLU A 391 -0.73 26.24 -25.11
N ILE A 392 -1.27 27.45 -25.22
CA ILE A 392 -2.70 27.70 -25.21
C ILE A 392 -3.08 28.17 -26.63
N PRO A 393 -4.03 27.52 -27.31
CA PRO A 393 -4.46 27.94 -28.64
C PRO A 393 -4.88 29.42 -28.61
N GLY A 394 -4.29 30.24 -29.49
CA GLY A 394 -4.61 31.67 -29.60
C GLY A 394 -3.91 32.61 -28.62
N ALA A 395 -2.96 32.13 -27.83
CA ALA A 395 -2.06 32.96 -27.04
C ALA A 395 -0.61 32.74 -27.44
N TRP A 396 0.17 33.82 -27.54
CA TRP A 396 1.61 33.76 -27.80
C TRP A 396 2.41 33.84 -26.49
#